data_AF-A0A3D2V4A6-F1
#
_entry.id   AF-A0A3D2V4A6-F1
#
_cell.length_a   1.000
_cell.length_b   1.000
_cell.length_c   1.000
_cell.angle_alpha   90.00
_cell.angle_beta   90.00
_cell.angle_gamma   90.00
#
_symmetry.space_group_name_H-M   'P 1'
#
loop_
_entity.id
_entity.type
_entity.pdbx_description
1 polymer ?
#
loop_
_entity_poly.entity_id
_entity_poly.type
_entity_poly.pdbx_seq_one_letter_code
_entity_poly.pdbx_strand_id
1 'polypeptide(L)'
;MADAVISEVEDTLSYSCEVELSDRLQMFEAEEHSEGFVVGLEPEALVLPMGLDEWRQSDLKGSLRRSDEGFVYSINHQDGALYAPLLFCLSRDAGTEPYTWRRLSVAEGLSRTPNSTAVGYRAQFNESQWLIYRSLAPPASRSILGQNTTAEFIFGAVDDKGMFHQYVGVEGAISN
;
A
#
# COMPACT_ATOMS: atom_id res chain seq x y z
N MET A 1 -5.46 -0.60 -7.62
CA MET A 1 -5.30 0.87 -7.61
C MET A 1 -4.05 1.22 -6.83
N ALA A 2 -3.24 2.14 -7.33
CA ALA A 2 -1.90 2.43 -6.81
C ALA A 2 -1.51 3.86 -7.18
N ASP A 3 -2.28 4.83 -6.71
CA ASP A 3 -2.12 6.21 -7.14
C ASP A 3 -1.03 6.91 -6.36
N ALA A 4 -0.10 7.54 -7.08
CA ALA A 4 0.89 8.46 -6.54
C ALA A 4 0.43 9.89 -6.85
N VAL A 5 0.14 10.67 -5.81
CA VAL A 5 -0.36 12.05 -5.90
C VAL A 5 0.72 12.97 -5.36
N ILE A 6 1.16 13.92 -6.18
CA ILE A 6 2.20 14.90 -5.83
C ILE A 6 1.62 16.29 -6.07
N SER A 7 1.65 17.13 -5.05
CA SER A 7 1.29 18.54 -5.08
C SER A 7 2.54 19.39 -5.33
N GLU A 8 2.38 20.46 -6.10
CA GLU A 8 3.44 21.45 -6.31
C GLU A 8 3.61 22.41 -5.11
N VAL A 9 2.63 22.42 -4.20
CA VAL A 9 2.64 23.20 -2.95
C VAL A 9 2.54 22.30 -1.73
N GLU A 10 3.28 22.63 -0.67
CA GLU A 10 3.17 21.95 0.63
C GLU A 10 1.82 22.28 1.27
N ASP A 11 0.81 21.47 0.94
CA ASP A 11 -0.52 21.54 1.51
C ASP A 11 -1.00 20.13 1.94
N THR A 12 -2.12 20.08 2.65
CA THR A 12 -2.80 18.85 3.00
C THR A 12 -3.43 18.23 1.76
N LEU A 13 -3.01 17.01 1.44
CA LEU A 13 -3.63 16.19 0.41
C LEU A 13 -4.77 15.38 0.98
N SER A 14 -5.95 15.51 0.40
CA SER A 14 -7.09 14.61 0.61
C SER A 14 -7.28 13.74 -0.62
N TYR A 15 -7.03 12.44 -0.46
CA TYR A 15 -7.24 11.43 -1.48
C TYR A 15 -8.50 10.62 -1.16
N SER A 16 -9.30 10.34 -2.18
CA SER A 16 -10.39 9.39 -2.10
C SER A 16 -10.53 8.66 -3.42
N CYS A 17 -10.81 7.36 -3.33
CA CYS A 17 -11.26 6.59 -4.47
C CYS A 17 -12.39 5.66 -4.06
N GLU A 18 -13.36 5.54 -4.95
CA GLU A 18 -14.46 4.60 -4.88
C GLU A 18 -14.22 3.43 -5.82
N VAL A 19 -14.46 2.22 -5.31
CA VAL A 19 -14.43 0.99 -6.09
C VAL A 19 -15.84 0.42 -6.08
N GLU A 20 -16.46 0.44 -7.25
CA GLU A 20 -17.75 -0.21 -7.47
C GLU A 20 -17.57 -1.73 -7.50
N LEU A 21 -18.51 -2.42 -6.87
CA LEU A 21 -18.62 -3.87 -6.88
C LEU A 21 -19.86 -4.27 -7.68
N SER A 22 -19.80 -5.42 -8.35
CA SER A 22 -21.01 -5.97 -8.96
C SER A 22 -22.06 -6.29 -7.89
N ASP A 23 -23.34 -6.26 -8.23
CA ASP A 23 -24.48 -6.59 -7.34
C ASP A 23 -24.39 -7.93 -6.60
N ARG A 24 -23.50 -8.83 -7.05
CA ARG A 24 -23.26 -10.15 -6.44
C ARG A 24 -22.21 -10.15 -5.34
N LEU A 25 -21.51 -9.04 -5.17
CA LEU A 25 -20.40 -8.87 -4.25
C LEU A 25 -20.75 -7.82 -3.20
N GLN A 26 -20.30 -8.04 -1.98
CA GLN A 26 -20.44 -7.09 -0.88
C GLN A 26 -19.10 -6.91 -0.19
N MET A 27 -18.87 -5.70 0.30
CA MET A 27 -17.72 -5.39 1.15
C MET A 27 -18.12 -5.49 2.62
N PHE A 28 -17.26 -6.14 3.40
CA PHE A 28 -17.28 -6.14 4.86
C PHE A 28 -16.00 -5.51 5.39
N GLU A 29 -16.12 -4.75 6.46
CA GLU A 29 -14.99 -4.08 7.11
C GLU A 29 -14.54 -4.89 8.33
N ALA A 30 -13.22 -4.96 8.55
CA ALA A 30 -12.73 -5.38 9.87
C ALA A 30 -13.09 -4.32 10.93
N GLU A 31 -13.43 -4.77 12.13
CA GLU A 31 -13.88 -3.89 13.23
C GLU A 31 -12.71 -3.09 13.83
N GLU A 32 -11.59 -3.76 14.11
CA GLU A 32 -10.42 -3.14 14.78
C GLU A 32 -9.30 -2.76 13.80
N HIS A 33 -9.27 -3.40 12.63
CA HIS A 33 -8.21 -3.27 11.64
C HIS A 33 -8.72 -2.61 10.36
N SER A 34 -7.82 -2.05 9.56
CA SER A 34 -8.18 -1.20 8.42
C SER A 34 -8.52 -1.97 7.14
N GLU A 35 -8.37 -3.29 7.09
CA GLU A 35 -8.74 -4.12 5.93
C GLU A 35 -10.26 -4.23 5.73
N GLY A 36 -10.62 -4.76 4.56
CA GLY A 36 -11.93 -5.34 4.38
C GLY A 36 -11.94 -6.53 3.44
N PHE A 37 -13.11 -7.14 3.35
CA PHE A 37 -13.33 -8.43 2.72
C PHE A 37 -14.42 -8.28 1.67
N VAL A 38 -14.10 -8.68 0.44
CA VAL A 38 -15.08 -8.76 -0.65
C VAL A 38 -15.60 -10.19 -0.69
N VAL A 39 -16.91 -10.32 -0.54
CA VAL A 39 -17.60 -11.61 -0.40
C VAL A 39 -18.77 -11.67 -1.38
N GLY A 40 -18.86 -12.76 -2.13
CA GLY A 40 -20.01 -13.11 -2.95
C GLY A 40 -20.81 -14.25 -2.33
N LEU A 41 -21.00 -15.34 -3.09
CA LEU A 41 -21.44 -16.61 -2.49
C LEU A 41 -20.35 -17.23 -1.60
N GLU A 42 -19.10 -16.89 -1.88
CA GLU A 42 -17.89 -17.36 -1.21
C GLU A 42 -16.98 -16.14 -0.98
N PRO A 43 -15.94 -16.24 -0.12
CA PRO A 43 -14.91 -15.21 -0.03
C PRO A 43 -14.17 -15.05 -1.37
N GLU A 44 -14.06 -13.81 -1.84
CA GLU A 44 -13.44 -13.50 -3.15
C GLU A 44 -12.13 -12.72 -3.00
N ALA A 45 -12.05 -11.80 -2.03
CA ALA A 45 -10.83 -11.04 -1.79
C ALA A 45 -10.69 -10.51 -0.37
N LEU A 46 -9.44 -10.40 0.06
CA LEU A 46 -9.01 -9.48 1.12
C LEU A 46 -8.47 -8.20 0.47
N VAL A 47 -8.83 -7.04 1.00
CA VAL A 47 -8.39 -5.72 0.55
C VAL A 47 -7.57 -5.07 1.65
N LEU A 48 -6.27 -4.87 1.41
CA LEU A 48 -5.37 -4.19 2.33
C LEU A 48 -5.11 -2.75 1.86
N PRO A 49 -5.53 -1.72 2.61
CA PRO A 49 -5.22 -0.33 2.30
C PRO A 49 -3.83 0.01 2.83
N MET A 50 -2.78 -0.30 2.06
CA MET A 50 -1.41 -0.26 2.58
C MET A 50 -0.96 1.16 2.99
N GLY A 51 -1.59 2.20 2.46
CA GLY A 51 -1.38 3.59 2.89
C GLY A 51 -1.92 3.91 4.30
N LEU A 52 -2.73 3.03 4.89
CA LEU A 52 -3.18 3.07 6.28
C LEU A 52 -2.38 2.09 7.13
N ASP A 53 -2.31 2.37 8.43
CA ASP A 53 -1.79 1.41 9.39
C ASP A 53 -2.80 0.28 9.61
N GLU A 54 -2.27 -0.87 10.05
CA GLU A 54 -3.03 -2.09 10.32
C GLU A 54 -4.19 -1.86 11.28
N TRP A 55 -3.95 -1.16 12.38
CA TRP A 55 -4.96 -0.86 13.40
C TRP A 55 -5.66 0.47 13.10
N ARG A 56 -7.01 0.47 13.15
CA ARG A 56 -7.82 1.68 12.92
C ARG A 56 -7.57 2.79 13.95
N GLN A 57 -7.05 2.44 15.11
CA GLN A 57 -6.72 3.39 16.18
C GLN A 57 -5.40 4.15 15.94
N SER A 58 -4.83 4.08 14.74
CA SER A 58 -3.66 4.87 14.36
C SER A 58 -3.97 6.38 14.27
N ASP A 59 -2.92 7.20 14.43
CA ASP A 59 -2.98 8.64 14.22
C ASP A 59 -3.22 9.03 12.74
N LEU A 60 -2.94 8.12 11.80
CA LEU A 60 -3.18 8.35 10.37
C LEU A 60 -4.66 8.60 10.09
N LYS A 61 -4.94 9.69 9.37
CA LYS A 61 -6.31 10.10 9.04
C LYS A 61 -6.73 9.50 7.71
N GLY A 62 -7.44 8.38 7.74
CA GLY A 62 -7.97 7.75 6.55
C GLY A 62 -8.84 6.54 6.88
N SER A 63 -9.46 5.94 5.87
CA SER A 63 -10.31 4.76 6.07
C SER A 63 -10.57 4.00 4.78
N LEU A 64 -10.82 2.70 4.94
CA LEU A 64 -11.48 1.86 3.94
C LEU A 64 -12.88 1.55 4.48
N ARG A 65 -13.92 2.05 3.80
CA ARG A 65 -15.31 1.99 4.27
C ARG A 65 -16.21 1.41 3.21
N ARG A 66 -17.18 0.58 3.61
CA ARG A 66 -18.26 0.13 2.72
C ARG A 66 -19.07 1.34 2.24
N SER A 67 -19.46 1.34 0.96
CA SER A 67 -20.47 2.22 0.38
C SER A 67 -21.67 1.41 -0.12
N ASP A 68 -22.69 2.07 -0.67
CA ASP A 68 -23.88 1.41 -1.21
C ASP A 68 -23.54 0.56 -2.45
N GLU A 69 -22.62 1.04 -3.30
CA GLU A 69 -22.22 0.41 -4.56
C GLU A 69 -20.89 -0.35 -4.48
N GLY A 70 -20.24 -0.34 -3.31
CA GLY A 70 -18.96 -1.04 -3.12
C GLY A 70 -18.23 -0.56 -1.87
N PHE A 71 -17.12 0.15 -2.07
CA PHE A 71 -16.37 0.75 -0.98
C PHE A 71 -15.58 1.99 -1.38
N VAL A 72 -15.29 2.83 -0.38
CA VAL A 72 -14.49 4.04 -0.51
C VAL A 72 -13.20 3.89 0.31
N TYR A 73 -12.08 4.12 -0.35
CA TYR A 73 -10.79 4.31 0.28
C TYR A 73 -10.46 5.80 0.37
N SER A 74 -10.00 6.27 1.53
CA SER A 74 -9.67 7.68 1.76
C SER A 74 -8.43 7.83 2.64
N ILE A 75 -7.62 8.86 2.35
CA ILE A 75 -6.45 9.25 3.15
C ILE A 75 -6.33 10.77 3.14
N ASN A 76 -6.04 11.35 4.29
CA ASN A 76 -5.55 12.70 4.44
C ASN A 76 -4.08 12.66 4.84
N HIS A 77 -3.24 13.35 4.09
CA HIS A 77 -1.81 13.39 4.31
C HIS A 77 -1.31 14.84 4.30
N GLN A 78 -0.55 15.19 5.32
CA GLN A 78 0.23 16.41 5.36
C GLN A 78 1.60 16.05 4.78
N ASP A 79 2.19 16.90 3.93
CA ASP A 79 3.52 16.77 3.28
C ASP A 79 3.51 16.68 1.74
N GLY A 80 2.43 17.12 1.07
CA GLY A 80 2.44 17.42 -0.37
C GLY A 80 2.65 16.26 -1.34
N ALA A 81 2.96 15.04 -0.88
CA ALA A 81 3.01 13.85 -1.73
C ALA A 81 2.53 12.60 -0.99
N LEU A 82 1.72 11.79 -1.65
CA LEU A 82 1.08 10.60 -1.09
C LEU A 82 1.11 9.46 -2.10
N TYR A 83 1.33 8.24 -1.61
CA TYR A 83 1.06 7.02 -2.36
C TYR A 83 -0.04 6.22 -1.65
N ALA A 84 -1.12 5.90 -2.36
CA ALA A 84 -2.34 5.31 -1.79
C ALA A 84 -2.68 3.96 -2.46
N PRO A 85 -1.88 2.90 -2.26
CA PRO A 85 -2.16 1.61 -2.89
C PRO A 85 -3.18 0.78 -2.10
N LEU A 86 -4.07 0.14 -2.86
CA LEU A 86 -4.90 -0.98 -2.40
C LEU A 86 -4.30 -2.28 -2.92
N LEU A 87 -3.95 -3.18 -2.01
CA LEU A 87 -3.56 -4.54 -2.36
C LEU A 87 -4.78 -5.45 -2.30
N PHE A 88 -5.13 -6.06 -3.43
CA PHE A 88 -6.21 -7.05 -3.53
C PHE A 88 -5.60 -8.45 -3.54
N CYS A 89 -5.96 -9.25 -2.55
CA CYS A 89 -5.57 -10.64 -2.45
C CYS A 89 -6.74 -11.52 -2.89
N LEU A 90 -6.73 -11.92 -4.16
CA LEU A 90 -7.80 -12.67 -4.81
C LEU A 90 -7.63 -14.17 -4.55
N SER A 91 -7.92 -14.60 -3.33
CA SER A 91 -7.92 -16.00 -2.93
C SER A 91 -9.13 -16.30 -2.06
N ARG A 92 -9.67 -17.52 -2.17
CA ARG A 92 -10.77 -18.00 -1.31
C ARG A 92 -10.37 -18.11 0.15
N ASP A 93 -9.08 -18.33 0.39
CA ASP A 93 -8.48 -18.41 1.73
C ASP A 93 -7.91 -17.05 2.19
N ALA A 94 -8.13 -15.98 1.39
CA ALA A 94 -7.69 -14.65 1.76
C ALA A 94 -8.49 -14.17 2.97
N GLY A 95 -7.80 -13.96 4.09
CA GLY A 95 -8.42 -13.54 5.35
C GLY A 95 -8.64 -14.67 6.36
N THR A 96 -8.53 -15.93 5.96
CA THR A 96 -8.57 -17.07 6.91
C THR A 96 -7.18 -17.45 7.41
N GLU A 97 -6.17 -17.24 6.58
CA GLU A 97 -4.76 -17.42 6.94
C GLU A 97 -4.21 -16.19 7.69
N PRO A 98 -3.26 -16.35 8.63
CA PRO A 98 -2.56 -15.23 9.25
C PRO A 98 -1.95 -14.24 8.24
N TYR A 99 -2.32 -12.97 8.36
CA TYR A 99 -1.73 -11.87 7.59
C TYR A 99 -1.40 -10.68 8.47
N THR A 100 -0.52 -9.81 7.99
CA THR A 100 -0.23 -8.49 8.57
C THR A 100 0.38 -7.60 7.50
N TRP A 101 0.24 -6.28 7.63
CA TRP A 101 0.97 -5.35 6.79
C TRP A 101 1.52 -4.16 7.57
N ARG A 102 2.61 -3.58 7.08
CA ARG A 102 3.28 -2.45 7.72
C ARG A 102 3.84 -1.51 6.68
N ARG A 103 3.74 -0.21 6.95
CA ARG A 103 4.61 0.77 6.35
C ARG A 103 6.02 0.60 6.88
N LEU A 104 7.00 0.70 6.00
CA LEU A 104 8.41 0.53 6.28
C LEU A 104 9.13 1.88 6.21
N SER A 105 10.23 2.00 6.95
CA SER A 105 11.15 3.13 6.82
C SER A 105 11.99 3.00 5.56
N VAL A 106 11.97 4.03 4.72
CA VAL A 106 12.90 4.18 3.58
C VAL A 106 14.05 5.08 4.00
N ALA A 107 15.28 4.69 3.64
CA ALA A 107 16.49 5.46 3.93
C ALA A 107 17.20 5.93 2.65
N GLU A 108 17.80 7.10 2.72
CA GLU A 108 18.65 7.70 1.68
C GLU A 108 19.85 8.35 2.39
N GLY A 109 21.07 8.13 1.89
CA GLY A 109 22.27 8.75 2.49
C GLY A 109 22.44 8.50 4.00
N LEU A 110 22.13 7.28 4.48
CA LEU A 110 22.16 6.88 5.90
C LEU A 110 21.12 7.57 6.81
N SER A 111 20.14 8.29 6.23
CA SER A 111 19.08 8.96 6.97
C SER A 111 17.71 8.46 6.54
N ARG A 112 16.75 8.43 7.47
CA ARG A 112 15.35 8.11 7.13
C ARG A 112 14.76 9.25 6.29
N THR A 113 14.07 8.90 5.21
CA THR A 113 13.34 9.83 4.35
C THR A 113 11.90 10.03 4.84
N PRO A 114 11.31 11.23 4.64
CA PRO A 114 9.88 11.44 4.80
C PRO A 114 9.06 10.55 3.85
N ASN A 115 7.82 10.22 4.24
CA ASN A 115 6.94 9.40 3.40
C ASN A 115 6.57 10.10 2.08
N SER A 116 6.61 11.44 2.06
CA SER A 116 6.42 12.27 0.87
C SER A 116 7.61 12.22 -0.11
N THR A 117 8.77 11.69 0.30
CA THR A 117 9.92 11.47 -0.58
C THR A 117 9.89 10.07 -1.19
N ALA A 118 9.65 9.07 -0.36
CA ALA A 118 9.51 7.69 -0.78
C ALA A 118 8.81 6.89 0.33
N VAL A 119 8.08 5.85 -0.07
CA VAL A 119 7.40 4.96 0.87
C VAL A 119 7.59 3.51 0.47
N GLY A 120 7.71 2.65 1.47
CA GLY A 120 7.68 1.20 1.29
C GLY A 120 6.62 0.58 2.19
N TYR A 121 6.04 -0.51 1.73
CA TYR A 121 5.08 -1.30 2.46
C TYR A 121 5.45 -2.78 2.38
N ARG A 122 5.21 -3.48 3.48
CA ARG A 122 5.30 -4.94 3.54
C ARG A 122 3.93 -5.51 3.78
N ALA A 123 3.50 -6.46 2.97
CA ALA A 123 2.40 -7.36 3.29
C ALA A 123 2.97 -8.75 3.58
N GLN A 124 2.48 -9.43 4.60
CA GLN A 124 2.87 -10.78 4.94
C GLN A 124 1.62 -11.65 5.00
N PHE A 125 1.69 -12.81 4.35
CA PHE A 125 0.68 -13.86 4.34
C PHE A 125 1.38 -15.16 4.69
N ASN A 126 1.12 -15.70 5.88
CA ASN A 126 1.91 -16.80 6.43
C ASN A 126 3.42 -16.52 6.34
N GLU A 127 4.16 -17.37 5.64
CA GLU A 127 5.61 -17.26 5.41
C GLU A 127 5.97 -16.37 4.22
N SER A 128 4.99 -16.04 3.37
CA SER A 128 5.21 -15.21 2.18
C SER A 128 5.24 -13.73 2.56
N GLN A 129 6.30 -13.04 2.17
CA GLN A 129 6.43 -11.59 2.37
C GLN A 129 6.50 -10.87 1.04
N TRP A 130 5.74 -9.79 0.92
CA TRP A 130 5.63 -8.96 -0.26
C TRP A 130 6.12 -7.56 0.07
N LEU A 131 6.91 -6.99 -0.82
CA LEU A 131 7.42 -5.64 -0.74
C LEU A 131 6.80 -4.81 -1.87
N ILE A 132 6.23 -3.67 -1.50
CA ILE A 132 5.82 -2.61 -2.41
C ILE A 132 6.66 -1.40 -2.07
N TYR A 133 7.30 -0.78 -3.06
CA TYR A 133 8.04 0.46 -2.89
C TYR A 133 7.67 1.46 -3.98
N ARG A 134 7.59 2.73 -3.58
CA ARG A 134 7.32 3.86 -4.47
C ARG A 134 8.19 5.05 -4.09
N SER A 135 8.92 5.57 -5.06
CA SER A 135 9.52 6.89 -5.01
C SER A 135 8.50 7.96 -5.38
N LEU A 136 8.51 9.08 -4.65
CA LEU A 136 7.66 10.25 -4.88
C LEU A 136 8.48 11.52 -5.14
N ALA A 137 9.81 11.38 -5.16
CA ALA A 137 10.79 12.44 -5.39
C ALA A 137 11.72 12.03 -6.53
N PRO A 138 12.60 12.92 -7.01
CA PRO A 138 13.55 12.59 -8.07
C PRO A 138 14.38 11.31 -7.77
N PRO A 139 14.90 10.65 -8.82
CA PRO A 139 15.69 9.44 -8.69
C PRO A 139 16.85 9.61 -7.71
N ALA A 140 16.95 8.69 -6.75
CA ALA A 140 18.06 8.59 -5.81
C ALA A 140 18.23 7.13 -5.38
N SER A 141 19.43 6.76 -4.93
CA SER A 141 19.66 5.44 -4.33
C SER A 141 19.05 5.40 -2.93
N ARG A 142 18.04 4.55 -2.75
CA ARG A 142 17.29 4.40 -1.51
C ARG A 142 17.32 2.95 -1.03
N SER A 143 17.26 2.77 0.28
CA SER A 143 17.25 1.47 0.93
C SER A 143 15.93 1.23 1.64
N ILE A 144 15.35 0.05 1.42
CA ILE A 144 14.08 -0.39 2.00
C ILE A 144 14.16 -1.90 2.27
N LEU A 145 13.85 -2.32 3.50
CA LEU A 145 13.93 -3.75 3.91
C LEU A 145 15.28 -4.42 3.54
N GLY A 146 16.40 -3.71 3.71
CA GLY A 146 17.73 -4.21 3.34
C GLY A 146 18.05 -4.24 1.84
N GLN A 147 17.08 -3.92 0.97
CA GLN A 147 17.27 -3.79 -0.47
C GLN A 147 17.66 -2.36 -0.83
N ASN A 148 18.70 -2.18 -1.63
CA ASN A 148 19.04 -0.88 -2.22
C ASN A 148 18.49 -0.81 -3.65
N THR A 149 17.91 0.32 -4.02
CA THR A 149 17.29 0.51 -5.33
C THR A 149 17.37 1.95 -5.80
N THR A 150 17.41 2.13 -7.12
CA THR A 150 17.25 3.42 -7.81
C THR A 150 15.94 3.49 -8.60
N ALA A 151 15.13 2.43 -8.56
CA ALA A 151 13.86 2.36 -9.27
C ALA A 151 12.85 3.39 -8.72
N GLU A 152 11.87 3.76 -9.54
CA GLU A 152 10.73 4.57 -9.12
C GLU A 152 9.67 3.71 -8.41
N PHE A 153 9.45 2.48 -8.88
CA PHE A 153 8.49 1.55 -8.28
C PHE A 153 9.02 0.13 -8.30
N ILE A 154 8.76 -0.61 -7.23
CA ILE A 154 9.06 -2.04 -7.13
C ILE A 154 7.89 -2.78 -6.48
N PHE A 155 7.57 -3.94 -7.05
CA PHE A 155 6.75 -4.96 -6.42
C PHE A 155 7.43 -6.32 -6.53
N GLY A 156 7.54 -7.03 -5.41
CA GLY A 156 8.22 -8.32 -5.36
C GLY A 156 7.94 -9.09 -4.07
N ALA A 157 8.48 -10.30 -4.00
CA ALA A 157 8.44 -11.13 -2.80
C ALA A 157 9.83 -11.25 -2.17
N VAL A 158 9.85 -11.48 -0.85
CA VAL A 158 11.04 -11.88 -0.11
C VAL A 158 10.86 -13.34 0.28
N ASP A 159 11.81 -14.19 -0.09
CA ASP A 159 11.78 -15.61 0.23
C ASP A 159 12.22 -15.90 1.68
N ASP A 160 12.16 -17.17 2.06
CA ASP A 160 12.56 -17.69 3.38
C ASP A 160 14.04 -17.45 3.73
N LYS A 161 14.88 -17.17 2.72
CA LYS A 161 16.30 -16.82 2.87
C LYS A 161 16.54 -15.32 2.88
N GLY A 162 15.49 -14.50 2.79
CA GLY A 162 15.60 -13.06 2.75
C GLY A 162 16.01 -12.50 1.37
N MET A 163 16.02 -13.31 0.31
CA MET A 163 16.29 -12.82 -1.04
C MET A 163 15.04 -12.18 -1.63
N PHE A 164 15.23 -11.00 -2.21
CA PHE A 164 14.18 -10.28 -2.89
C PHE A 164 14.06 -10.71 -4.36
N HIS A 165 12.86 -11.10 -4.75
CA HIS A 165 12.49 -11.48 -6.10
C HIS A 165 11.54 -10.42 -6.67
N GLN A 166 12.06 -9.59 -7.58
CA GLN A 166 11.28 -8.56 -8.24
C GLN A 166 10.34 -9.16 -9.29
N TYR A 167 9.04 -8.85 -9.19
CA TYR A 167 8.05 -9.18 -10.22
C TYR A 167 7.78 -8.01 -11.15
N VAL A 168 7.74 -6.79 -10.59
CA VAL A 168 7.53 -5.56 -11.35
C VAL A 168 8.53 -4.52 -10.88
N GLY A 169 9.18 -3.85 -11.82
CA GLY A 169 10.02 -2.69 -11.56
C GLY A 169 9.75 -1.62 -12.61
N VAL A 170 9.70 -0.37 -12.17
CA VAL A 170 9.65 0.81 -13.05
C VAL A 170 10.86 1.66 -12.73
N GLU A 171 11.69 1.90 -13.73
CA GLU A 171 12.84 2.79 -13.61
C GLU A 171 12.40 4.24 -13.72
N GLY A 172 13.00 5.13 -12.93
CA GLY A 172 12.74 6.56 -13.05
C GLY A 172 13.27 7.10 -14.37
N ALA A 173 12.47 7.90 -15.07
CA ALA A 173 12.96 8.63 -16.23
C ALA A 173 14.07 9.60 -15.80
N ILE A 174 15.28 9.43 -16.33
CA ILE A 174 16.34 10.40 -16.17
C ILE A 174 15.94 11.59 -17.06
N SER A 175 15.50 12.69 -16.46
CA SER A 175 15.41 13.96 -17.17
C SER A 175 16.84 14.39 -17.54
N ASN A 176 17.16 14.31 -18.84
CA ASN A 176 18.38 14.91 -19.42
C ASN A 176 18.26 16.43 -19.53
#